data_AF-X0XPW7-F1
#
_entry.id   AF-X0XPW7-F1
#
_cell.length_a   1.000
_cell.length_b   1.000
_cell.length_c   1.000
_cell.angle_alpha   90.00
_cell.angle_beta   90.00
_cell.angle_gamma   90.00
#
_symmetry.space_group_name_H-M   'P 1'
#
loop_
_entity.id
_entity.type
_entity.pdbx_description
1 polymer ?
#
loop_
_entity_poly.entity_id
_entity_poly.type
_entity_poly.pdbx_seq_one_letter_code
_entity_poly.pdbx_strand_id
1 'polypeptide(L)'
;YSIVANYARQESPGPGIGKFPLFSESGSRSRLRQKLQSYGFSAQGANLTIIGVSLYLSLSAFIISIYQNFYLLLILTAFGWVVFELLKNKVRSEELIIGRDILTSRIKLFKVGIDQVDNQETIQKIEEFVVSKKAHQIVTPDTLAVLLAKKDPEYHAILESADLVTPDGAGILWAATTLNYPLPERVTGIDIIHNICRLATKKGYSLYLLGSYPGVASEAALNLTKKYPGIKIAGTHHGYFG
;
A
#
# COMPACT_ATOMS: atom_id res chain seq x y z
N TYR A 1 13.44 14.87 9.02
CA TYR A 1 14.83 14.52 8.65
C TYR A 1 14.86 13.16 7.96
N SER A 2 15.21 13.19 6.66
CA SER A 2 15.75 12.12 5.80
C SER A 2 15.20 10.68 5.90
N ILE A 3 14.18 10.37 5.09
CA ILE A 3 14.02 9.02 4.49
C ILE A 3 14.02 9.10 2.96
N VAL A 4 13.73 10.26 2.37
CA VAL A 4 13.66 10.44 0.90
C VAL A 4 15.05 10.67 0.26
N ALA A 5 16.06 11.05 1.04
CA ALA A 5 17.39 11.41 0.52
C ALA A 5 18.30 10.22 0.16
N ASN A 6 17.92 8.98 0.52
CA ASN A 6 18.77 7.80 0.30
C ASN A 6 18.46 7.02 -0.97
N TYR A 7 17.41 7.37 -1.73
CA TYR A 7 17.05 6.63 -2.95
C TYR A 7 17.76 7.13 -4.22
N ALA A 8 18.38 8.31 -4.18
CA ALA A 8 18.95 8.97 -5.37
C ALA A 8 20.49 8.94 -5.47
N ARG A 9 21.19 8.21 -4.59
CA ARG A 9 22.66 8.29 -4.46
C ARG A 9 23.46 7.09 -4.97
N GLN A 10 22.86 6.19 -5.76
CA GLN A 10 23.54 4.99 -6.25
C GLN A 10 23.51 4.83 -7.77
N GLU A 11 23.90 5.84 -8.55
CA GLU A 11 24.32 5.62 -9.94
C GLU A 11 25.45 6.60 -10.34
N SER A 12 26.70 6.13 -10.28
CA SER A 12 27.81 6.52 -11.17
C SER A 12 28.99 5.55 -10.98
N PRO A 13 29.60 5.00 -12.06
CA PRO A 13 30.57 3.90 -11.98
C PRO A 13 32.03 4.39 -12.01
N GLY A 14 32.91 3.69 -11.28
CA GLY A 14 34.37 3.84 -11.33
C GLY A 14 35.08 2.58 -10.80
N PRO A 15 36.29 2.22 -11.27
CA PRO A 15 36.62 0.84 -11.62
C PRO A 15 37.43 0.08 -10.56
N GLY A 16 37.21 -1.24 -10.52
CA GLY A 16 38.23 -2.23 -10.19
C GLY A 16 38.42 -2.55 -8.71
N ILE A 17 37.97 -3.75 -8.31
CA ILE A 17 38.79 -4.88 -7.79
C ILE A 17 37.87 -5.82 -6.99
N GLY A 18 37.93 -7.12 -7.32
CA GLY A 18 37.57 -8.20 -6.39
C GLY A 18 36.26 -8.93 -6.66
N LYS A 19 36.31 -9.93 -7.55
CA LYS A 19 35.24 -10.89 -7.85
C LYS A 19 34.80 -11.67 -6.60
N PHE A 20 33.49 -11.71 -6.36
CA PHE A 20 32.78 -12.91 -5.88
C PHE A 20 31.57 -13.12 -6.80
N PRO A 21 31.45 -14.25 -7.51
CA PRO A 21 30.39 -14.44 -8.49
C PRO A 21 29.16 -15.00 -7.75
N LEU A 22 28.18 -14.15 -7.43
CA LEU A 22 26.85 -14.63 -7.05
C LEU A 22 25.79 -13.96 -7.91
N PHE A 23 25.27 -14.75 -8.85
CA PHE A 23 24.05 -14.57 -9.64
C PHE A 23 24.02 -13.38 -10.61
N SER A 24 24.38 -13.72 -11.85
CA SER A 24 24.07 -13.01 -13.08
C SER A 24 22.62 -12.50 -13.14
N GLU A 25 22.47 -11.22 -13.48
CA GLU A 25 21.29 -10.71 -14.16
C GLU A 25 21.13 -11.38 -15.52
N SER A 26 20.04 -12.13 -15.71
CA SER A 26 19.35 -12.25 -17.00
C SER A 26 18.00 -12.98 -16.81
N GLY A 27 16.93 -12.36 -17.31
CA GLY A 27 15.83 -13.10 -17.95
C GLY A 27 14.81 -13.80 -17.05
N SER A 28 13.89 -13.02 -16.48
CA SER A 28 12.48 -13.34 -16.16
C SER A 28 12.12 -12.72 -14.82
N ARG A 29 11.50 -11.53 -14.84
CA ARG A 29 10.72 -11.08 -13.67
C ARG A 29 9.61 -12.10 -13.51
N SER A 30 9.78 -13.05 -12.58
CA SER A 30 8.82 -14.09 -12.27
C SER A 30 7.40 -13.50 -12.25
N ARG A 31 6.49 -14.05 -13.07
CA ARG A 31 5.09 -13.62 -13.12
C ARG A 31 4.46 -13.64 -11.72
N LEU A 32 4.90 -14.57 -10.87
CA LEU A 32 4.52 -14.66 -9.46
C LEU A 32 4.95 -13.43 -8.66
N ARG A 33 6.19 -12.95 -8.82
CA ARG A 33 6.66 -11.73 -8.16
C ARG A 33 5.87 -10.52 -8.60
N GLN A 34 5.63 -10.37 -9.91
CA GLN A 34 4.80 -9.27 -10.43
C GLN A 34 3.37 -9.35 -9.90
N LYS A 35 2.80 -10.55 -9.80
CA LYS A 35 1.46 -10.75 -9.27
C LYS A 35 1.39 -10.44 -7.76
N LEU A 36 2.39 -10.86 -6.99
CA LEU A 36 2.52 -10.50 -5.56
C LEU A 36 2.70 -8.99 -5.37
N GLN A 37 3.46 -8.33 -6.23
CA GLN A 37 3.60 -6.87 -6.21
C GLN A 37 2.30 -6.15 -6.61
N SER A 38 1.50 -6.72 -7.53
CA SER A 38 0.15 -6.23 -7.82
C SER A 38 -0.79 -6.41 -6.64
N TYR A 39 -0.57 -7.45 -5.84
CA TYR A 39 -1.14 -7.62 -4.49
C TYR A 39 -0.32 -6.90 -3.42
N GLY A 40 0.32 -5.77 -3.75
CA GLY A 40 0.92 -4.81 -2.80
C GLY A 40 2.05 -5.33 -1.91
N PHE A 41 2.65 -6.49 -2.20
CA PHE A 41 3.88 -6.91 -1.54
C PHE A 41 5.05 -6.04 -2.02
N SER A 42 5.90 -5.61 -1.08
CA SER A 42 7.16 -4.95 -1.43
C SER A 42 8.06 -5.90 -2.23
N ALA A 43 9.03 -5.37 -3.00
CA ALA A 43 9.93 -6.20 -3.79
C ALA A 43 10.69 -7.25 -2.94
N GLN A 44 11.08 -6.87 -1.72
CA GLN A 44 11.71 -7.78 -0.75
C GLN A 44 10.70 -8.74 -0.14
N GLY A 45 9.50 -8.27 0.22
CA GLY A 45 8.42 -9.10 0.76
C GLY A 45 7.97 -10.18 -0.21
N ALA A 46 7.81 -9.85 -1.50
CA ALA A 46 7.44 -10.82 -2.53
C ALA A 46 8.51 -11.92 -2.68
N ASN A 47 9.80 -11.55 -2.65
CA ASN A 47 10.89 -12.53 -2.71
C ASN A 47 10.91 -13.41 -1.45
N LEU A 48 10.74 -12.84 -0.26
CA LEU A 48 10.73 -13.58 1.00
C LEU A 48 9.55 -14.57 1.06
N THR A 49 8.37 -14.16 0.59
CA THR A 49 7.19 -15.04 0.51
C THR A 49 7.41 -16.18 -0.48
N ILE A 50 7.99 -15.90 -1.66
CA ILE A 50 8.30 -16.94 -2.65
C ILE A 50 9.29 -17.94 -2.05
N ILE A 51 10.38 -17.47 -1.43
CA ILE A 51 11.38 -18.34 -0.78
C ILE A 51 10.73 -19.14 0.33
N GLY A 52 9.91 -18.53 1.20
CA GLY A 52 9.25 -19.21 2.31
C GLY A 52 8.30 -20.32 1.83
N VAL A 53 7.47 -20.04 0.82
CA VAL A 53 6.56 -21.03 0.23
C VAL A 53 7.35 -22.15 -0.45
N SER A 54 8.39 -21.83 -1.21
CA SER A 54 9.26 -22.82 -1.84
C SER A 54 9.98 -23.70 -0.81
N LEU A 55 10.47 -23.12 0.28
CA LEU A 55 11.14 -23.85 1.35
C LEU A 55 10.15 -24.78 2.07
N TYR A 56 8.94 -24.30 2.34
CA TYR A 56 7.87 -25.10 2.94
C TYR A 56 7.46 -26.28 2.03
N LEU A 57 7.25 -26.02 0.75
CA LEU A 57 6.93 -27.07 -0.24
C LEU A 57 8.08 -28.07 -0.39
N SER A 58 9.33 -27.59 -0.40
CA SER A 58 10.51 -28.46 -0.47
C SER A 58 10.68 -29.29 0.80
N LEU A 59 10.47 -28.71 1.97
CA LEU A 59 10.60 -29.42 3.25
C LEU A 59 9.48 -30.45 3.43
N SER A 60 8.25 -30.09 3.07
CA SER A 60 7.12 -31.04 3.05
C SER A 60 7.35 -32.17 2.04
N ALA A 61 7.81 -31.87 0.82
CA ALA A 61 8.18 -32.89 -0.17
C ALA A 61 9.33 -33.78 0.30
N PHE A 62 10.36 -33.21 0.96
CA PHE A 62 11.47 -33.96 1.52
C PHE A 62 11.01 -34.89 2.66
N ILE A 63 10.14 -34.39 3.54
CA ILE A 63 9.53 -35.18 4.62
C ILE A 63 8.67 -36.32 4.04
N ILE A 64 7.87 -36.07 3.00
CA ILE A 64 7.12 -37.10 2.24
C ILE A 64 8.07 -38.08 1.53
N SER A 65 9.24 -37.60 1.07
CA SER A 65 10.21 -38.46 0.40
C SER A 65 10.92 -39.39 1.39
N ILE A 66 11.19 -38.93 2.61
CA ILE A 66 11.77 -39.75 3.68
C ILE A 66 10.73 -40.72 4.25
N TYR A 67 9.48 -40.25 4.39
CA TYR A 67 8.37 -41.04 4.88
C TYR A 67 7.35 -41.15 3.75
N GLN A 68 7.28 -42.29 3.06
CA GLN A 68 6.25 -42.65 2.04
C GLN A 68 4.79 -42.66 2.59
N ASN A 69 4.52 -41.90 3.65
CA ASN A 69 3.30 -41.85 4.39
C ASN A 69 2.53 -40.59 4.03
N PHE A 70 1.57 -40.74 3.12
CA PHE A 70 0.59 -39.71 2.77
C PHE A 70 -0.12 -39.12 4.01
N TYR A 71 -0.28 -39.93 5.06
CA TYR A 71 -0.85 -39.51 6.34
C TYR A 71 -0.06 -38.40 7.04
N LEU A 72 1.28 -38.37 6.90
CA LEU A 72 2.10 -37.33 7.51
C LEU A 72 1.88 -35.97 6.84
N LEU A 73 1.68 -35.96 5.52
CA LEU A 73 1.31 -34.74 4.77
C LEU A 73 -0.05 -34.21 5.23
N LEU A 74 -1.05 -35.09 5.36
CA LEU A 74 -2.38 -34.70 5.85
C LEU A 74 -2.33 -34.13 7.28
N ILE A 75 -1.52 -34.73 8.15
CA ILE A 75 -1.35 -34.24 9.53
C ILE A 75 -0.67 -32.87 9.54
N LEU A 76 0.37 -32.65 8.73
CA LEU A 76 1.07 -31.36 8.65
C LEU A 76 0.18 -30.26 8.07
N THR A 77 -0.60 -30.54 7.03
CA THR A 77 -1.53 -29.55 6.45
C THR A 77 -2.68 -29.24 7.40
N ALA A 78 -3.25 -30.26 8.06
CA ALA A 78 -4.28 -30.07 9.08
C ALA A 78 -3.74 -29.29 10.28
N PHE A 79 -2.53 -29.60 10.75
CA PHE A 79 -1.88 -28.86 11.82
C PHE A 79 -1.61 -27.41 11.43
N GLY A 80 -1.10 -27.17 10.22
CA GLY A 80 -0.93 -25.81 9.68
C GLY A 80 -2.25 -25.02 9.63
N TRP A 81 -3.33 -25.67 9.21
CA TRP A 81 -4.67 -25.06 9.20
C TRP A 81 -5.19 -24.75 10.61
N VAL A 82 -5.02 -25.66 11.56
CA VAL A 82 -5.40 -25.45 12.97
C VAL A 82 -4.59 -24.31 13.60
N VAL A 83 -3.27 -24.28 13.39
CA VAL A 83 -2.42 -23.19 13.87
C VAL A 83 -2.84 -21.86 13.26
N PHE A 84 -3.15 -21.83 11.96
CA PHE A 84 -3.65 -20.63 11.29
C PHE A 84 -4.98 -20.15 11.89
N GLU A 85 -5.94 -21.05 12.11
CA GLU A 85 -7.22 -20.69 12.74
C GLU A 85 -7.06 -20.21 14.18
N LEU A 86 -6.16 -20.82 14.96
CA LEU A 86 -5.84 -20.38 16.31
C LEU A 86 -5.21 -18.97 16.30
N LEU A 87 -4.25 -18.72 15.41
CA LEU A 87 -3.65 -17.39 15.25
C LEU A 87 -4.68 -16.36 14.78
N LYS A 88 -5.53 -16.71 13.82
CA LYS A 88 -6.63 -15.84 13.35
C LYS A 88 -7.58 -15.48 14.50
N ASN A 89 -7.96 -16.46 15.31
CA ASN A 89 -8.82 -16.23 16.48
C ASN A 89 -8.12 -15.41 17.56
N LYS A 90 -6.82 -15.61 17.78
CA LYS A 90 -6.02 -14.84 18.74
C LYS A 90 -5.86 -13.38 18.32
N VAL A 91 -5.59 -13.13 17.03
CA VAL A 91 -5.56 -11.79 16.41
C VAL A 91 -6.92 -11.09 16.52
N ARG A 92 -8.02 -11.85 16.52
CA ARG A 92 -9.36 -11.31 16.76
C ARG A 92 -9.63 -10.99 18.25
N SER A 93 -9.03 -11.75 19.17
CA SER A 93 -9.30 -11.63 20.62
C SER A 93 -8.37 -10.67 21.38
N GLU A 94 -7.11 -10.48 20.93
CA GLU A 94 -6.22 -9.47 21.49
C GLU A 94 -6.56 -8.08 20.92
N GLU A 95 -6.92 -7.13 21.79
CA GLU A 95 -7.18 -5.70 21.55
C GLU A 95 -7.36 -5.25 20.08
N LEU A 96 -8.60 -5.39 19.59
CA LEU A 96 -9.23 -4.58 18.53
C LEU A 96 -8.34 -4.23 17.33
N ILE A 97 -7.78 -5.26 16.69
CA ILE A 97 -7.08 -5.13 15.41
C ILE A 97 -8.08 -4.76 14.31
N ILE A 98 -9.33 -5.26 14.36
CA ILE A 98 -10.41 -4.77 13.51
C ILE A 98 -11.73 -4.58 14.26
N GLY A 99 -12.41 -3.46 14.00
CA GLY A 99 -13.78 -3.20 14.45
C GLY A 99 -14.57 -2.43 13.40
N ARG A 100 -15.87 -2.69 13.26
CA ARG A 100 -16.74 -1.88 12.39
C ARG A 100 -17.28 -0.70 13.20
N ASP A 101 -17.09 0.49 12.68
CA ASP A 101 -17.77 1.67 13.19
C ASP A 101 -19.04 1.89 12.35
N ILE A 102 -20.19 1.56 12.94
CA ILE A 102 -21.50 1.60 12.25
C ILE A 102 -21.90 3.06 11.96
N LEU A 103 -21.40 4.03 12.74
CA LEU A 103 -21.76 5.45 12.59
C LEU A 103 -20.99 6.13 11.45
N THR A 104 -19.77 5.65 11.14
CA THR A 104 -18.91 6.26 10.12
C THR A 104 -18.70 5.39 8.89
N SER A 105 -19.30 4.20 8.82
CA SER A 105 -19.09 3.21 7.74
C SER A 105 -17.61 2.86 7.51
N ARG A 106 -16.78 2.97 8.57
CA ARG A 106 -15.35 2.68 8.54
C ARG A 106 -15.04 1.31 9.15
N ILE A 107 -14.05 0.64 8.58
CA ILE A 107 -13.36 -0.51 9.20
C ILE A 107 -12.18 0.04 9.97
N LYS A 108 -12.17 -0.12 11.29
CA LYS A 108 -10.97 0.16 12.09
C LYS A 108 -9.97 -0.95 11.83
N LEU A 109 -8.75 -0.61 11.45
CA LEU A 109 -7.59 -1.50 11.29
C LEU A 109 -6.49 -0.95 12.20
N PHE A 110 -6.13 -1.67 13.27
CA PHE A 110 -5.20 -1.20 14.31
C PHE A 110 -5.57 0.20 14.84
N LYS A 111 -6.86 0.43 15.14
CA LYS A 111 -7.44 1.73 15.56
C LYS A 111 -7.46 2.83 14.49
N VAL A 112 -6.99 2.58 13.27
CA VAL A 112 -7.13 3.51 12.13
C VAL A 112 -8.42 3.21 11.39
N GLY A 113 -9.35 4.16 11.29
CA GLY A 113 -10.56 3.99 10.51
C GLY A 113 -10.30 4.08 9.00
N ILE A 114 -10.52 3.01 8.26
CA ILE A 114 -10.44 2.94 6.79
C ILE A 114 -11.86 2.96 6.22
N ASP A 115 -12.12 3.86 5.29
CA ASP A 115 -13.42 3.97 4.61
C ASP A 115 -13.63 2.79 3.64
N GLN A 116 -14.83 2.23 3.66
CA GLN A 116 -15.26 1.22 2.69
C GLN A 116 -15.67 1.93 1.38
N VAL A 117 -14.69 2.32 0.57
CA VAL A 117 -14.91 3.03 -0.70
C VAL A 117 -14.16 2.40 -1.86
N ASP A 118 -14.74 2.46 -3.04
CA ASP A 118 -14.07 2.16 -4.31
C ASP A 118 -13.51 3.44 -4.97
N ASN A 119 -12.85 3.29 -6.13
CA ASN A 119 -12.28 4.43 -6.86
C ASN A 119 -13.37 5.43 -7.32
N GLN A 120 -14.55 4.97 -7.71
CA GLN A 120 -15.61 5.84 -8.22
C GLN A 120 -16.23 6.66 -7.08
N GLU A 121 -16.57 5.99 -5.98
CA GLU A 121 -17.10 6.60 -4.76
C GLU A 121 -16.11 7.60 -4.16
N THR A 122 -14.81 7.26 -4.17
CA THR A 122 -13.74 8.16 -3.73
C THR A 122 -13.77 9.48 -4.49
N ILE A 123 -13.88 9.43 -5.82
CA ILE A 123 -13.88 10.63 -6.66
C ILE A 123 -15.18 11.42 -6.55
N GLN A 124 -16.31 10.73 -6.37
CA GLN A 124 -17.58 11.39 -6.07
C GLN A 124 -17.50 12.18 -4.76
N LYS A 125 -17.00 11.58 -3.68
CA LYS A 125 -16.80 12.27 -2.39
C LYS A 125 -15.86 13.46 -2.53
N ILE A 126 -14.78 13.32 -3.30
CA ILE A 126 -13.87 14.45 -3.59
C ILE A 126 -14.62 15.59 -4.30
N GLU A 127 -15.47 15.29 -5.27
CA GLU A 127 -16.28 16.32 -5.94
C GLU A 127 -17.23 17.02 -4.96
N GLU A 128 -17.90 16.25 -4.09
CA GLU A 128 -18.76 16.78 -3.02
C GLU A 128 -17.97 17.69 -2.06
N PHE A 129 -16.76 17.30 -1.67
CA PHE A 129 -15.86 18.11 -0.85
C PHE A 129 -15.49 19.43 -1.52
N VAL A 130 -15.14 19.40 -2.80
CA VAL A 130 -14.83 20.62 -3.58
C VAL A 130 -16.05 21.54 -3.65
N VAL A 131 -17.24 20.98 -3.91
CA VAL A 131 -18.51 21.75 -3.98
C VAL A 131 -18.87 22.36 -2.63
N SER A 132 -18.56 21.68 -1.53
CA SER A 132 -18.83 22.17 -0.17
C SER A 132 -18.04 23.45 0.19
N LYS A 133 -16.94 23.75 -0.54
CA LYS A 133 -16.02 24.86 -0.30
C LYS A 133 -15.42 24.89 1.11
N LYS A 134 -15.42 23.75 1.82
CA LYS A 134 -14.71 23.56 3.08
C LYS A 134 -13.39 22.86 2.84
N ALA A 135 -12.44 23.06 3.74
CA ALA A 135 -11.21 22.28 3.73
C ALA A 135 -11.56 20.84 4.15
N HIS A 136 -11.12 19.87 3.35
CA HIS A 136 -11.24 18.44 3.63
C HIS A 136 -9.89 17.77 3.47
N GLN A 137 -9.59 16.83 4.35
CA GLN A 137 -8.36 16.04 4.35
C GLN A 137 -8.62 14.62 3.88
N ILE A 138 -7.81 14.18 2.91
CA ILE A 138 -7.86 12.82 2.37
C ILE A 138 -6.52 12.16 2.61
N VAL A 139 -6.55 10.94 3.17
CA VAL A 139 -5.35 10.16 3.44
C VAL A 139 -5.43 8.80 2.75
N THR A 140 -4.29 8.35 2.24
CA THR A 140 -4.11 7.09 1.50
C THR A 140 -3.10 6.21 2.26
N PRO A 141 -3.43 5.76 3.49
CA PRO A 141 -2.46 5.01 4.29
C PRO A 141 -2.21 3.64 3.66
N ASP A 142 -0.93 3.29 3.49
CA ASP A 142 -0.52 1.92 3.23
C ASP A 142 -0.42 1.08 4.48
N THR A 143 -0.13 -0.22 4.34
CA THR A 143 0.03 -1.10 5.51
C THR A 143 1.10 -0.62 6.46
N LEU A 144 2.17 0.00 5.95
CA LEU A 144 3.24 0.51 6.81
C LEU A 144 2.76 1.75 7.58
N ALA A 145 2.03 2.66 6.92
CA ALA A 145 1.41 3.82 7.55
C ALA A 145 0.45 3.42 8.69
N VAL A 146 -0.42 2.43 8.45
CA VAL A 146 -1.32 1.92 9.51
C VAL A 146 -0.53 1.36 10.71
N LEU A 147 0.58 0.64 10.45
CA LEU A 147 1.44 0.12 11.51
C LEU A 147 2.21 1.22 12.25
N LEU A 148 2.62 2.28 11.54
CA LEU A 148 3.27 3.45 12.12
C LEU A 148 2.32 4.20 13.05
N ALA A 149 1.06 4.36 12.67
CA ALA A 149 0.03 5.00 13.49
C ALA A 149 -0.15 4.32 14.85
N LYS A 150 0.09 3.00 14.95
CA LYS A 150 0.06 2.30 16.25
C LYS A 150 1.14 2.78 17.22
N LYS A 151 2.29 3.24 16.70
CA LYS A 151 3.45 3.66 17.49
C LYS A 151 3.56 5.16 17.66
N ASP A 152 2.87 5.93 16.81
CA ASP A 152 2.92 7.38 16.74
C ASP A 152 1.51 7.95 16.99
N PRO A 153 1.22 8.41 18.22
CA PRO A 153 -0.07 8.99 18.57
C PRO A 153 -0.43 10.25 17.78
N GLU A 154 0.57 11.05 17.38
CA GLU A 154 0.34 12.27 16.61
C GLU A 154 -0.10 11.91 15.19
N TYR A 155 0.58 10.94 14.56
CA TYR A 155 0.19 10.44 13.25
C TYR A 155 -1.17 9.74 13.28
N HIS A 156 -1.48 9.01 14.35
CA HIS A 156 -2.80 8.40 14.56
C HIS A 156 -3.91 9.45 14.62
N ALA A 157 -3.70 10.55 15.35
CA ALA A 157 -4.67 11.64 15.45
C ALA A 157 -4.94 12.29 14.09
N ILE A 158 -3.91 12.47 13.24
CA ILE A 158 -4.06 13.00 11.87
C ILE A 158 -4.95 12.07 11.02
N LEU A 159 -4.73 10.75 11.10
CA LEU A 159 -5.54 9.77 10.38
C LEU A 159 -6.98 9.74 10.89
N GLU A 160 -7.18 9.90 12.20
CA GLU A 160 -8.50 9.94 12.81
C GLU A 160 -9.30 11.19 12.40
N SER A 161 -8.63 12.34 12.27
CA SER A 161 -9.25 13.60 11.85
C SER A 161 -9.54 13.71 10.36
N ALA A 162 -9.06 12.77 9.53
CA ALA A 162 -9.25 12.84 8.09
C ALA A 162 -10.71 12.57 7.67
N ASP A 163 -11.20 13.37 6.73
CA ASP A 163 -12.56 13.26 6.17
C ASP A 163 -12.73 12.03 5.29
N LEU A 164 -11.65 11.57 4.66
CA LEU A 164 -11.63 10.34 3.86
C LEU A 164 -10.29 9.60 4.01
N VAL A 165 -10.35 8.34 4.44
CA VAL A 165 -9.20 7.44 4.60
C VAL A 165 -9.37 6.25 3.67
N THR A 166 -8.68 6.28 2.54
CA THR A 166 -8.86 5.31 1.46
C THR A 166 -8.06 4.01 1.70
N PRO A 167 -8.53 2.86 1.20
CA PRO A 167 -7.81 1.59 1.32
C PRO A 167 -6.68 1.47 0.30
N ASP A 168 -5.53 2.11 0.56
CA ASP A 168 -4.34 2.02 -0.29
C ASP A 168 -3.40 0.90 0.16
N GLY A 169 -3.62 -0.33 -0.27
CA GLY A 169 -2.67 -1.38 0.06
C GLY A 169 -3.30 -2.73 0.01
N ALA A 170 -2.68 -3.65 -0.71
CA ALA A 170 -3.22 -4.99 -0.76
C ALA A 170 -3.11 -5.74 0.57
N GLY A 171 -2.17 -5.37 1.46
CA GLY A 171 -2.14 -5.91 2.81
C GLY A 171 -3.32 -5.42 3.66
N ILE A 172 -3.82 -4.19 3.42
CA ILE A 172 -5.05 -3.67 4.03
C ILE A 172 -6.25 -4.49 3.54
N LEU A 173 -6.39 -4.67 2.23
CA LEU A 173 -7.45 -5.49 1.64
C LEU A 173 -7.39 -6.94 2.13
N TRP A 174 -6.19 -7.53 2.18
CA TRP A 174 -5.99 -8.89 2.63
C TRP A 174 -6.37 -9.06 4.09
N ALA A 175 -5.95 -8.14 4.97
CA ALA A 175 -6.31 -8.16 6.38
C ALA A 175 -7.84 -8.03 6.55
N ALA A 176 -8.44 -7.08 5.84
CA ALA A 176 -9.88 -6.83 5.88
C ALA A 176 -10.69 -8.05 5.43
N THR A 177 -10.32 -8.67 4.29
CA THR A 177 -10.96 -9.89 3.78
C THR A 177 -10.74 -11.10 4.69
N THR A 178 -9.52 -11.31 5.20
CA THR A 178 -9.20 -12.44 6.10
C THR A 178 -9.98 -12.36 7.41
N LEU A 179 -10.36 -11.16 7.82
CA LEU A 179 -11.11 -10.88 9.04
C LEU A 179 -12.61 -10.65 8.78
N ASN A 180 -13.13 -11.06 7.62
CA ASN A 180 -14.55 -10.97 7.22
C ASN A 180 -15.14 -9.55 7.11
N TYR A 181 -14.30 -8.56 6.85
CA TYR A 181 -14.70 -7.18 6.53
C TYR A 181 -14.13 -6.79 5.16
N PRO A 182 -14.63 -7.38 4.05
CA PRO A 182 -14.06 -7.10 2.74
C PRO A 182 -14.20 -5.62 2.38
N LEU A 183 -13.11 -5.04 1.87
CA LEU A 183 -13.09 -3.73 1.23
C LEU A 183 -13.43 -3.91 -0.26
N PRO A 184 -14.16 -2.95 -0.88
CA PRO A 184 -14.65 -3.12 -2.24
C PRO A 184 -13.51 -3.13 -3.27
N GLU A 185 -12.54 -2.24 -3.11
CA GLU A 185 -11.44 -2.06 -4.05
C GLU A 185 -10.17 -1.56 -3.34
N ARG A 186 -9.01 -1.74 -3.99
CA ARG A 186 -7.76 -1.06 -3.63
C ARG A 186 -7.75 0.30 -4.30
N VAL A 187 -7.74 1.35 -3.51
CA VAL A 187 -7.77 2.74 -4.00
C VAL A 187 -6.40 3.36 -3.76
N THR A 188 -5.60 3.55 -4.81
CA THR A 188 -4.23 4.04 -4.67
C THR A 188 -4.14 5.55 -4.78
N GLY A 189 -3.20 6.16 -4.05
CA GLY A 189 -2.97 7.61 -4.14
C GLY A 189 -2.70 8.10 -5.56
N ILE A 190 -1.94 7.34 -6.37
CA ILE A 190 -1.64 7.73 -7.76
C ILE A 190 -2.87 7.68 -8.67
N ASP A 191 -3.76 6.70 -8.47
CA ASP A 191 -5.01 6.59 -9.24
C ASP A 191 -5.96 7.74 -8.88
N ILE A 192 -6.06 8.07 -7.59
CA ILE A 192 -6.82 9.24 -7.11
C ILE A 192 -6.30 10.51 -7.80
N ILE A 193 -4.99 10.75 -7.81
CA ILE A 193 -4.41 11.95 -8.45
C ILE A 193 -4.76 12.02 -9.93
N HIS A 194 -4.66 10.92 -10.68
CA HIS A 194 -5.04 10.89 -12.09
C HIS A 194 -6.53 11.14 -12.32
N ASN A 195 -7.39 10.63 -11.45
CA ASN A 195 -8.83 10.86 -11.53
C ASN A 195 -9.21 12.30 -11.14
N ILE A 196 -8.55 12.88 -10.12
CA ILE A 196 -8.67 14.31 -9.78
C ILE A 196 -8.24 15.17 -10.97
N CYS A 197 -7.13 14.86 -11.65
CA CYS A 197 -6.69 15.62 -12.82
C CYS A 197 -7.73 15.61 -13.95
N ARG A 198 -8.35 14.45 -14.21
CA ARG A 198 -9.44 14.33 -15.19
C ARG A 198 -10.67 15.15 -14.77
N LEU A 199 -11.08 15.04 -13.51
CA LEU A 199 -12.21 15.79 -12.96
C LEU A 199 -11.95 17.30 -13.03
N ALA A 200 -10.76 17.75 -12.61
CA ALA A 200 -10.35 19.14 -12.62
C ALA A 200 -10.32 19.73 -14.03
N THR A 201 -9.85 18.95 -15.02
CA THR A 201 -9.87 19.37 -16.44
C THR A 201 -11.30 19.53 -16.94
N LYS A 202 -12.20 18.60 -16.62
CA LYS A 202 -13.61 18.63 -17.03
C LYS A 202 -14.41 19.76 -16.37
N LYS A 203 -14.17 20.01 -15.08
CA LYS A 203 -14.94 20.95 -14.24
C LYS A 203 -14.27 22.32 -14.10
N GLY A 204 -13.03 22.45 -14.59
CA GLY A 204 -12.24 23.68 -14.50
C GLY A 204 -11.72 23.99 -13.10
N TYR A 205 -11.58 22.99 -12.22
CA TYR A 205 -10.98 23.14 -10.89
C TYR A 205 -9.47 23.41 -10.99
N SER A 206 -8.96 24.17 -10.02
CA SER A 206 -7.53 24.46 -9.91
C SER A 206 -6.83 23.51 -8.95
N LEU A 207 -5.62 23.08 -9.30
CA LEU A 207 -4.76 22.27 -8.45
C LEU A 207 -3.53 23.07 -8.01
N TYR A 208 -3.05 22.80 -6.80
CA TYR A 208 -1.78 23.32 -6.29
C TYR A 208 -0.89 22.13 -5.91
N LEU A 209 0.37 22.14 -6.34
CA LEU A 209 1.30 21.03 -6.07
C LEU A 209 2.32 21.44 -5.00
N LEU A 210 2.28 20.76 -3.87
CA LEU A 210 3.15 21.05 -2.73
C LEU A 210 3.98 19.81 -2.35
N GLY A 211 5.30 19.96 -2.26
CA GLY A 211 6.18 18.94 -1.71
C GLY A 211 7.39 18.61 -2.59
N SER A 212 8.11 17.55 -2.20
CA SER A 212 9.34 17.08 -2.84
C SER A 212 10.51 18.08 -2.81
N TYR A 213 11.60 17.74 -3.50
CA TYR A 213 12.77 18.60 -3.68
C TYR A 213 12.46 19.81 -4.57
N PRO A 214 13.21 20.92 -4.42
CA PRO A 214 13.13 22.06 -5.32
C PRO A 214 13.15 21.64 -6.79
N GLY A 215 12.23 22.18 -7.60
CA GLY A 215 12.08 21.87 -9.02
C GLY A 215 11.13 20.70 -9.34
N VAL A 216 10.97 19.72 -8.45
CA VAL A 216 10.19 18.51 -8.75
C VAL A 216 8.69 18.80 -8.89
N ALA A 217 8.11 19.64 -8.01
CA ALA A 217 6.71 20.02 -8.11
C ALA A 217 6.40 20.79 -9.41
N SER A 218 7.34 21.63 -9.87
CA SER A 218 7.21 22.38 -11.12
C SER A 218 7.30 21.46 -12.34
N GLU A 219 8.22 20.48 -12.33
CA GLU A 219 8.29 19.45 -13.37
C GLU A 219 7.01 18.60 -13.41
N ALA A 220 6.47 18.22 -12.26
CA ALA A 220 5.20 17.51 -12.16
C ALA A 220 4.05 18.32 -12.77
N ALA A 221 3.98 19.63 -12.51
CA ALA A 221 2.99 20.50 -13.12
C ALA A 221 3.10 20.51 -14.66
N LEU A 222 4.31 20.65 -15.21
CA LEU A 222 4.54 20.62 -16.65
C LEU A 222 4.08 19.29 -17.29
N ASN A 223 4.41 18.18 -16.65
CA ASN A 223 4.02 16.85 -17.13
C ASN A 223 2.51 16.63 -17.05
N LEU A 224 1.86 17.10 -15.98
CA LEU A 224 0.40 17.04 -15.84
C LEU A 224 -0.30 17.91 -16.88
N THR A 225 0.19 19.12 -17.17
CA THR A 225 -0.37 19.99 -18.21
C THR A 225 -0.26 19.37 -19.61
N LYS A 226 0.85 18.68 -19.91
CA LYS A 226 0.99 17.92 -21.16
C LYS A 226 0.02 16.73 -21.24
N LYS A 227 -0.15 15.99 -20.13
CA LYS A 227 -0.99 14.78 -20.08
C LYS A 227 -2.49 15.10 -20.05
N TYR A 228 -2.88 16.24 -19.46
CA TYR A 228 -4.27 16.68 -19.30
C TYR A 228 -4.45 18.10 -19.86
N PRO A 229 -4.62 18.26 -21.19
CA PRO A 229 -4.81 19.56 -21.80
C PRO A 229 -5.99 20.33 -21.18
N GLY A 230 -5.76 21.57 -20.76
CA GLY A 230 -6.76 22.43 -20.13
C GLY A 230 -6.82 22.35 -18.60
N ILE A 231 -6.00 21.50 -17.96
CA ILE A 231 -5.88 21.47 -16.50
C ILE A 231 -5.34 22.80 -15.97
N LYS A 232 -5.91 23.31 -14.88
CA LYS A 232 -5.48 24.55 -14.24
C LYS A 232 -4.57 24.22 -13.05
N ILE A 233 -3.28 24.49 -13.19
CA ILE A 233 -2.34 24.45 -12.06
C ILE A 233 -2.18 25.89 -11.54
N ALA A 234 -2.68 26.16 -10.34
CA ALA A 234 -2.65 27.49 -9.72
C ALA A 234 -1.29 27.86 -9.12
N GLY A 235 -0.44 26.86 -8.85
CA GLY A 235 0.91 27.08 -8.36
C GLY A 235 1.60 25.80 -7.93
N THR A 236 2.89 25.93 -7.63
CA THR A 236 3.74 24.84 -7.13
C THR A 236 4.71 25.36 -6.08
N HIS A 237 5.03 24.54 -5.07
CA HIS A 237 6.08 24.84 -4.10
C HIS A 237 6.74 23.56 -3.56
N HIS A 238 8.02 23.64 -3.20
CA HIS A 238 8.75 22.48 -2.65
C HIS A 238 8.39 22.21 -1.18
N GLY A 239 8.74 21.01 -0.69
CA GLY A 239 8.43 20.59 0.68
C GLY A 239 9.41 21.07 1.76
N TYR A 240 10.53 21.68 1.35
CA TYR A 240 11.53 22.22 2.27
C TYR A 240 11.13 23.63 2.69
N PHE A 241 10.32 23.73 3.74
CA PHE A 241 10.07 25.00 4.41
C PHE A 241 11.24 25.24 5.36
N GLY A 242 11.89 26.40 5.21
CA GLY A 242 13.04 26.81 6.02
C GLY A 242 12.66 27.02 7.46
#